data_AF-A0A650CNY2-F1
#
_entry.id   AF-A0A650CNY2-F1
#
_cell.length_a   1.000
_cell.length_b   1.000
_cell.length_c   1.000
_cell.angle_alpha   90.00
_cell.angle_beta   90.00
_cell.angle_gamma   90.00
#
_symmetry.space_group_name_H-M   'P 1'
#
loop_
_entity.id
_entity.type
_entity.pdbx_description
1 polymer ?
#
loop_
_entity_poly.entity_id
_entity_poly.type
_entity_poly.pdbx_seq_one_letter_code
_entity_poly.pdbx_strand_id
1 'polypeptide(L)'
;MTKSVIRHENGLLIELNKRGIEAILVNGEVSLGEYDGVEFRKKQVSEDKVEFVRKVVSEVKTMMENCPHVISIIMSDMFYVKFLFNGKEVVAFVSEDMITFSSEGEVDEELKDEIKKCVDRFKEVILKTQSGNE
;
A
#
# COMPACT_ATOMS: atom_id res chain seq x y z
N MET A 1 5.26 -9.97 -8.85
CA MET A 1 4.28 -8.96 -9.28
C MET A 1 4.07 -8.01 -8.13
N THR A 2 4.38 -6.74 -8.33
CA THR A 2 4.39 -5.71 -7.28
C THR A 2 2.98 -5.45 -6.77
N LYS A 3 2.86 -5.22 -5.47
CA LYS A 3 1.63 -4.70 -4.84
C LYS A 3 2.01 -3.50 -3.98
N SER A 4 1.17 -2.48 -3.95
CA SER A 4 1.52 -1.26 -3.26
C SER A 4 0.28 -0.53 -2.74
N VAL A 5 0.49 0.29 -1.71
CA VAL A 5 -0.42 1.36 -1.32
C VAL A 5 0.42 2.63 -1.19
N ILE A 6 0.03 3.68 -1.89
CA ILE A 6 0.78 4.93 -1.98
C ILE A 6 -0.18 6.10 -1.71
N ARG A 7 0.16 6.99 -0.77
CA ARG A 7 -0.48 8.30 -0.66
C ARG A 7 -0.09 9.13 -1.89
N HIS A 8 -1.07 9.52 -2.69
CA HIS A 8 -0.87 10.24 -3.94
C HIS A 8 -1.66 11.56 -3.91
N GLU A 9 -0.95 12.70 -3.83
CA GLU A 9 -1.49 14.07 -3.83
C GLU A 9 -2.69 14.28 -2.88
N ASN A 10 -3.90 13.95 -3.33
CA ASN A 10 -5.17 14.09 -2.61
C ASN A 10 -5.90 12.74 -2.40
N GLY A 11 -5.16 11.64 -2.37
CA GLY A 11 -5.76 10.32 -2.46
C GLY A 11 -4.85 9.14 -2.13
N LEU A 12 -5.31 7.96 -2.54
CA LEU A 12 -4.59 6.69 -2.42
C LEU A 12 -4.53 6.01 -3.77
N LEU A 13 -3.35 5.51 -4.13
CA LEU A 13 -3.12 4.60 -5.22
C LEU A 13 -2.84 3.20 -4.65
N ILE A 14 -3.53 2.19 -5.18
CA ILE A 14 -3.48 0.82 -4.67
C ILE A 14 -3.19 -0.12 -5.84
N GLU A 15 -2.04 -0.79 -5.85
CA GLU A 15 -1.68 -1.82 -6.83
C GLU A 15 -1.91 -3.22 -6.24
N LEU A 16 -2.75 -4.04 -6.90
CA LEU A 16 -3.18 -5.35 -6.38
C LEU A 16 -2.94 -6.48 -7.38
N ASN A 17 -3.13 -6.18 -8.68
CA ASN A 17 -3.09 -7.15 -9.76
C ASN A 17 -3.95 -8.41 -9.50
N LYS A 18 -5.25 -8.21 -9.25
CA LYS A 18 -6.20 -9.28 -8.90
C LYS A 18 -7.54 -9.07 -9.59
N ARG A 19 -8.19 -10.16 -10.02
CA ARG A 19 -9.48 -10.14 -10.75
C ARG A 19 -9.46 -9.21 -11.98
N GLY A 20 -8.32 -9.11 -12.67
CA GLY A 20 -8.13 -8.20 -13.81
C GLY A 20 -8.24 -6.72 -13.43
N ILE A 21 -7.89 -6.37 -12.20
CA ILE A 21 -7.70 -5.01 -11.70
C ILE A 21 -6.23 -4.88 -11.33
N GLU A 22 -5.52 -4.02 -12.05
CA GLU A 22 -4.08 -3.80 -11.85
C GLU A 22 -3.90 -2.78 -10.72
N ALA A 23 -4.52 -1.61 -10.87
CA ALA A 23 -4.48 -0.53 -9.90
C ALA A 23 -5.86 0.12 -9.66
N ILE A 24 -6.01 0.72 -8.46
CA ILE A 24 -7.16 1.50 -8.01
C ILE A 24 -6.66 2.88 -7.57
N LEU A 25 -7.20 3.95 -8.14
CA LEU A 25 -6.97 5.33 -7.72
C LEU A 25 -8.19 5.85 -6.96
N VAL A 26 -7.96 6.41 -5.78
CA VAL A 26 -8.99 6.96 -4.89
C VAL A 26 -8.69 8.43 -4.61
N ASN A 27 -9.34 9.35 -5.32
CA ASN A 27 -9.08 10.79 -5.29
C ASN A 27 -10.39 11.61 -5.35
N GLY A 28 -11.31 11.35 -4.42
CA GLY A 28 -12.67 11.89 -4.44
C GLY A 28 -13.65 11.01 -5.22
N GLU A 29 -13.17 10.29 -6.23
CA GLU A 29 -13.84 9.16 -6.87
C GLU A 29 -12.97 7.90 -6.81
N VAL A 30 -13.52 6.76 -7.23
CA VAL A 30 -12.77 5.51 -7.38
C VAL A 30 -12.63 5.18 -8.86
N SER A 31 -11.39 5.21 -9.35
CA SER A 31 -11.02 4.86 -10.72
C SER A 31 -10.17 3.59 -10.75
N LEU A 32 -10.34 2.79 -11.81
CA LEU A 32 -9.66 1.50 -11.99
C LEU A 32 -8.82 1.58 -13.26
N GLY A 33 -7.63 0.98 -13.24
CA GLY A 33 -6.65 1.23 -14.30
C GLY A 33 -5.33 0.48 -14.13
N GLU A 34 -4.33 0.94 -14.87
CA GLU A 34 -2.93 0.54 -14.77
C GLU A 34 -2.10 1.66 -14.14
N TYR A 35 -1.01 1.28 -13.49
CA TYR A 35 0.02 2.20 -13.04
C TYR A 35 1.39 1.65 -13.42
N ASP A 36 2.22 2.46 -14.07
CA ASP A 36 3.54 2.07 -14.54
C ASP A 36 4.69 2.54 -13.63
N GLY A 37 4.35 3.10 -12.45
CA GLY A 37 5.30 3.74 -11.54
C GLY A 37 5.40 5.26 -11.73
N VAL A 38 4.78 5.82 -12.78
CA VAL A 38 4.79 7.25 -13.08
C VAL A 38 3.37 7.76 -13.31
N GLU A 39 2.60 7.10 -14.18
CA GLU A 39 1.28 7.55 -14.64
C GLU A 39 0.20 6.50 -14.38
N PHE A 40 -0.97 6.95 -13.92
CA PHE A 40 -2.16 6.12 -13.82
C PHE A 40 -3.03 6.25 -15.08
N ARG A 41 -3.36 5.13 -15.72
CA ARG A 41 -4.23 5.08 -16.90
C ARG A 41 -5.53 4.37 -16.60
N LYS A 42 -6.64 5.10 -16.67
CA LYS A 42 -7.98 4.56 -16.43
C LYS A 42 -8.35 3.50 -17.48
N LYS A 43 -8.88 2.37 -17.02
CA LYS A 43 -9.44 1.31 -17.85
C LYS A 43 -10.90 1.07 -17.49
N GLN A 44 -11.68 0.70 -18.50
CA GLN A 44 -13.02 0.21 -18.27
C GLN A 44 -12.95 -1.22 -17.72
N VAL A 45 -13.64 -1.45 -16.62
CA VAL A 45 -13.75 -2.76 -15.98
C VAL A 45 -15.21 -3.03 -15.68
N SER A 46 -15.54 -4.31 -15.64
CA SER A 46 -16.90 -4.80 -15.48
C SER A 46 -17.47 -4.49 -14.09
N GLU A 47 -18.78 -4.19 -14.04
CA GLU A 47 -19.47 -3.72 -12.83
C GLU A 47 -19.51 -4.76 -11.70
N ASP A 48 -19.39 -6.05 -12.02
CA ASP A 48 -19.32 -7.15 -11.04
C ASP A 48 -18.11 -7.02 -10.09
N LYS A 49 -17.12 -6.21 -10.44
CA LYS A 49 -15.93 -5.93 -9.61
C LYS A 49 -16.13 -4.82 -8.59
N VAL A 50 -17.24 -4.09 -8.63
CA VAL A 50 -17.49 -2.92 -7.79
C VAL A 50 -17.49 -3.28 -6.30
N GLU A 51 -18.10 -4.40 -5.90
CA GLU A 51 -18.13 -4.81 -4.50
C GLU A 51 -16.73 -5.14 -3.98
N PHE A 52 -15.95 -5.89 -4.77
CA PHE A 52 -14.55 -6.20 -4.45
C PHE A 52 -13.73 -4.92 -4.28
N VAL A 53 -13.84 -3.98 -5.21
CA VAL A 53 -13.13 -2.69 -5.17
C VAL A 53 -13.53 -1.89 -3.93
N ARG A 54 -14.82 -1.78 -3.62
CA ARG A 54 -15.30 -1.06 -2.42
C ARG A 54 -14.71 -1.67 -1.14
N LYS A 55 -14.70 -3.00 -1.04
CA LYS A 55 -14.11 -3.71 0.11
C LYS A 55 -12.62 -3.40 0.24
N VAL A 56 -11.86 -3.54 -0.85
CA VAL A 56 -10.41 -3.26 -0.85
C VAL A 56 -10.14 -1.81 -0.45
N VAL A 57 -10.83 -0.85 -1.06
CA VAL A 57 -10.67 0.58 -0.74
C VAL A 57 -10.97 0.86 0.73
N SER A 58 -12.03 0.27 1.28
CA SER A 58 -12.37 0.44 2.70
C SER A 58 -11.27 -0.10 3.62
N GLU A 59 -10.81 -1.34 3.38
CA GLU A 59 -9.79 -1.97 4.21
C GLU A 59 -8.45 -1.23 4.13
N VAL A 60 -8.04 -0.79 2.94
CA VAL A 60 -6.81 -0.02 2.74
C VAL A 60 -6.92 1.36 3.38
N LYS A 61 -8.06 2.05 3.30
CA LYS A 61 -8.26 3.34 4.00
C LYS A 61 -8.07 3.18 5.51
N THR A 62 -8.76 2.21 6.11
CA THR A 62 -8.62 1.93 7.54
C THR A 62 -7.18 1.56 7.90
N MET A 63 -6.49 0.78 7.08
CA MET A 63 -5.07 0.49 7.29
C MET A 63 -4.22 1.77 7.29
N MET A 64 -4.39 2.66 6.30
CA MET A 64 -3.63 3.90 6.20
C MET A 64 -3.97 4.93 7.29
N GLU A 65 -5.19 4.92 7.83
CA GLU A 65 -5.55 5.73 9.00
C GLU A 65 -4.79 5.27 10.26
N ASN A 66 -4.53 3.98 10.39
CA ASN A 66 -3.73 3.40 11.47
C ASN A 66 -2.22 3.49 11.25
N CYS A 67 -1.79 3.92 10.06
CA CYS A 67 -0.40 4.11 9.68
C CYS A 67 -0.17 5.57 9.23
N PRO A 68 -0.37 6.54 10.14
CA PRO A 68 -0.44 7.96 9.79
C PRO A 68 0.87 8.51 9.21
N HIS A 69 2.02 8.00 9.67
CA HIS A 69 3.34 8.43 9.20
C HIS A 69 3.77 7.79 7.88
N VAL A 70 3.10 6.69 7.49
CA VAL A 70 3.44 5.94 6.27
C VAL A 70 2.89 6.68 5.05
N ILE A 71 3.80 6.96 4.11
CA ILE A 71 3.49 7.50 2.78
C ILE A 71 3.18 6.36 1.83
N SER A 72 4.01 5.31 1.81
CA SER A 72 3.78 4.15 0.95
C SER A 72 4.31 2.86 1.54
N ILE A 73 3.67 1.76 1.15
CA ILE A 73 4.13 0.38 1.37
C ILE A 73 4.16 -0.29 0.01
N ILE A 74 5.32 -0.81 -0.39
CA ILE A 74 5.51 -1.53 -1.66
C ILE A 74 6.02 -2.92 -1.33
N MET A 75 5.36 -3.94 -1.88
CA MET A 75 5.72 -5.34 -1.75
C MET A 75 6.22 -5.87 -3.09
N SER A 76 7.49 -6.26 -3.11
CA SER A 76 8.13 -6.94 -4.24
C SER A 76 8.77 -8.25 -3.75
N ASP A 77 10.09 -8.33 -3.72
CA ASP A 77 10.92 -9.34 -3.06
C ASP A 77 10.99 -9.11 -1.54
N MET A 78 10.92 -7.85 -1.11
CA MET A 78 10.77 -7.42 0.28
C MET A 78 9.74 -6.29 0.38
N PHE A 79 9.51 -5.80 1.60
CA PHE A 79 8.67 -4.62 1.82
C PHE A 79 9.53 -3.37 1.88
N TYR A 80 9.14 -2.37 1.10
CA TYR A 80 9.70 -1.02 1.14
C TYR A 80 8.65 -0.09 1.72
N VAL A 81 8.95 0.51 2.87
CA VAL A 81 8.03 1.43 3.55
C VAL A 81 8.62 2.82 3.54
N LYS A 82 7.98 3.74 2.82
CA LYS A 82 8.33 5.16 2.85
C LYS A 82 7.47 5.86 3.90
N PHE A 83 8.08 6.64 4.78
CA PHE A 83 7.38 7.35 5.85
C PHE A 83 8.07 8.67 6.21
N LEU A 84 7.36 9.54 6.91
CA LEU A 84 7.92 10.79 7.46
C LEU A 84 8.40 10.58 8.89
N PHE A 85 9.65 10.96 9.15
CA PHE A 85 10.26 10.95 10.47
C PHE A 85 11.06 12.24 10.68
N ASN A 86 10.74 13.00 11.74
CA ASN A 86 11.36 14.30 12.01
C ASN A 86 11.39 15.26 10.80
N GLY A 87 10.32 15.26 10.00
CA GLY A 87 10.20 16.09 8.81
C GLY A 87 11.04 15.63 7.61
N LYS A 88 11.69 14.47 7.69
CA LYS A 88 12.44 13.85 6.60
C LYS A 88 11.72 12.60 6.10
N GLU A 89 11.87 12.33 4.81
CA GLU A 89 11.42 11.06 4.24
C GLU A 89 12.48 9.98 4.51
N VAL A 90 12.04 8.86 5.05
CA VAL A 90 12.88 7.68 5.33
C VAL A 90 12.26 6.48 4.63
N VAL A 91 13.11 5.58 4.12
CA VAL A 91 12.70 4.30 3.57
C VAL A 91 13.17 3.19 4.50
N ALA A 92 12.24 2.38 5.00
CA ALA A 92 12.54 1.13 5.66
C ALA A 92 12.50 -0.03 4.66
N PHE A 93 13.47 -0.91 4.76
CA PHE A 93 13.54 -2.18 4.04
C PHE A 93 13.23 -3.28 5.05
N VAL A 94 12.09 -3.95 4.88
CA VAL A 94 11.56 -4.93 5.84
C VAL A 94 11.56 -6.31 5.19
N SER A 95 12.37 -7.21 5.73
CA SER A 95 12.37 -8.64 5.45
C SER A 95 11.80 -9.42 6.63
N GLU A 96 11.76 -10.76 6.56
CA GLU A 96 11.22 -11.60 7.65
C GLU A 96 11.97 -11.39 8.97
N ASP A 97 13.29 -11.22 8.90
CA ASP A 97 14.17 -11.20 10.08
C ASP A 97 14.79 -9.83 10.38
N MET A 98 14.67 -8.85 9.47
CA MET A 98 15.42 -7.60 9.58
C MET A 98 14.64 -6.39 9.08
N ILE A 99 14.84 -5.27 9.76
CA ILE A 99 14.44 -3.94 9.30
C ILE A 99 15.69 -3.07 9.21
N THR A 100 15.99 -2.55 8.02
CA THR A 100 17.03 -1.54 7.80
C THR A 100 16.41 -0.25 7.29
N PHE A 101 17.13 0.86 7.44
CA PHE A 101 16.65 2.18 7.04
C PHE A 101 17.64 2.84 6.08
N SER A 102 17.12 3.65 5.16
CA SER A 102 17.95 4.44 4.23
C SER A 102 18.74 5.55 4.94
N SER A 103 18.35 5.92 6.16
CA SER A 103 19.05 6.90 7.00
C SER A 103 19.71 6.23 8.20
N GLU A 104 21.00 6.45 8.40
CA GLU A 104 21.71 5.97 9.58
C GLU A 104 21.35 6.79 10.82
N GLY A 105 21.09 6.10 11.95
CA GLY A 105 21.32 6.67 13.28
C GLY A 105 20.15 7.29 14.06
N GLU A 106 18.91 7.34 13.56
CA GLU A 106 17.82 8.06 14.27
C GLU A 106 16.52 7.27 14.48
N VAL A 107 16.44 5.98 14.14
CA VAL A 107 15.20 5.21 14.27
C VAL A 107 15.22 4.31 15.51
N ASP A 108 14.38 4.63 16.49
CA ASP A 108 14.20 3.85 17.72
C ASP A 108 13.41 2.55 17.48
N GLU A 109 13.38 1.68 18.51
CA GLU A 109 12.67 0.40 18.46
C GLU A 109 11.15 0.55 18.40
N GLU A 110 10.60 1.66 18.92
CA GLU A 110 9.16 1.92 18.88
C GLU A 110 8.70 2.16 17.45
N LEU A 111 9.42 3.00 16.69
CA LEU A 111 9.13 3.25 15.29
C LEU A 111 9.34 1.99 14.44
N LYS A 112 10.36 1.16 14.73
CA LYS A 112 10.52 -0.15 14.06
C LYS A 112 9.28 -1.03 14.25
N ASP A 113 8.78 -1.12 15.48
CA ASP A 113 7.58 -1.89 15.81
C ASP A 113 6.33 -1.34 15.12
N GLU A 114 6.19 -0.01 15.04
CA GLU A 114 5.08 0.62 14.30
C GLU A 114 5.13 0.28 12.80
N ILE A 115 6.29 0.44 12.17
CA ILE A 115 6.49 0.10 10.75
C ILE A 115 6.19 -1.37 10.50
N LYS A 116 6.64 -2.26 11.39
CA LYS A 116 6.35 -3.70 11.30
C LYS A 116 4.85 -3.99 11.38
N LYS A 117 4.15 -3.38 12.34
CA LYS A 117 2.68 -3.50 12.45
C LYS A 117 1.98 -3.01 11.19
N CYS A 118 2.45 -1.93 10.57
CA CYS A 118 1.91 -1.42 9.31
C CYS A 118 2.12 -2.41 8.15
N VAL A 119 3.30 -3.01 8.06
CA VAL A 119 3.58 -4.08 7.08
C VAL A 119 2.69 -5.29 7.29
N ASP A 120 2.50 -5.74 8.54
CA ASP A 120 1.66 -6.89 8.84
C ASP A 120 0.18 -6.63 8.52
N ARG A 121 -0.33 -5.44 8.82
CA ARG A 121 -1.69 -5.02 8.40
C ARG A 121 -1.81 -4.97 6.87
N PHE A 122 -0.80 -4.47 6.16
CA PHE A 122 -0.77 -4.47 4.71
C PHE A 122 -0.83 -5.90 4.16
N LYS A 123 -0.01 -6.82 4.70
CA LYS A 123 -0.07 -8.24 4.34
C LYS A 123 -1.47 -8.78 4.56
N GLU A 124 -2.09 -8.54 5.71
CA GLU A 124 -3.44 -9.01 5.96
C GLU A 124 -4.45 -8.51 4.92
N VAL A 125 -4.50 -7.21 4.65
CA VAL A 125 -5.46 -6.63 3.68
C VAL A 125 -5.21 -7.18 2.28
N ILE A 126 -3.94 -7.17 1.84
CA ILE A 126 -3.56 -7.53 0.48
C ILE A 126 -3.53 -9.06 0.25
N LEU A 127 -3.38 -9.88 1.29
CA LEU A 127 -3.48 -11.35 1.21
C LEU A 127 -4.93 -11.84 1.43
N LYS A 128 -5.72 -11.24 2.33
CA LYS A 128 -7.15 -11.59 2.49
C LYS A 128 -7.93 -11.33 1.21
N THR A 129 -7.60 -10.27 0.50
CA THR A 129 -8.17 -9.97 -0.82
C THR A 129 -7.75 -10.97 -1.92
N GLN A 130 -6.79 -11.86 -1.66
CA GLN A 130 -6.43 -12.98 -2.55
C GLN A 130 -7.29 -14.23 -2.32
N SER A 131 -7.83 -14.41 -1.10
CA SER A 131 -8.52 -15.62 -0.64
C SER A 131 -9.99 -15.70 -1.09
N GLY A 132 -10.49 -14.66 -1.77
CA GLY A 132 -11.81 -14.69 -2.39
C GLY A 132 -11.73 -15.13 -3.84
N ASN A 133 -12.28 -16.32 -4.11
CA ASN A 133 -12.55 -16.99 -5.37
C ASN A 133 -11.47 -17.98 -5.87
N GLU A 134 -11.61 -19.24 -5.44
CA GLU A 134 -12.09 -20.27 -6.39
C GLU A 134 -13.55 -19.97 -6.78
#